data_AF-A0A6V7LR59-F1
#
_entry.id   AF-A0A6V7LR59-F1
#
_cell.length_a   1.000
_cell.length_b   1.000
_cell.length_c   1.000
_cell.angle_alpha   90.00
_cell.angle_beta   90.00
_cell.angle_gamma   90.00
#
_symmetry.space_group_name_H-M   'P 1'
#
loop_
_entity.id
_entity.type
_entity.pdbx_description
1 polymer ?
#
loop_
_entity_poly.entity_id
_entity_poly.type
_entity_poly.pdbx_seq_one_letter_code
_entity_poly.pdbx_strand_id
1 'polypeptide(L)' 'INYFHCLKIIEILKETEADTKNLFGRYGSQRMKDWQEIIRLYEKDNLYLAEAAQMLIRNVNYE' A
#
# COMPACT_ATOMS: atom_id res chain seq x y z
N ILE A 1 9.37 -6.24 -1.20
CA ILE A 1 8.07 -5.58 -0.87
C ILE A 1 7.44 -5.14 -2.20
N ASN A 2 6.13 -5.26 -2.36
CA ASN A 2 5.41 -4.96 -3.61
C ASN A 2 4.14 -4.16 -3.28
N TYR A 3 3.39 -3.73 -4.28
CA TYR A 3 2.13 -3.00 -4.12
C TYR A 3 1.18 -3.65 -3.10
N PHE A 4 0.97 -4.96 -3.19
CA PHE A 4 0.07 -5.69 -2.28
C PHE A 4 0.56 -5.71 -0.83
N HIS A 5 1.87 -5.77 -0.60
CA HIS A 5 2.43 -5.59 0.74
C HIS A 5 2.17 -4.18 1.27
N CYS A 6 2.28 -3.15 0.42
CA CYS A 6 2.02 -1.77 0.82
C CYS A 6 0.55 -1.57 1.23
N LEU A 7 -0.38 -2.18 0.49
CA LEU A 7 -1.81 -2.18 0.85
C LEU A 7 -2.04 -2.84 2.22
N LYS A 8 -1.42 -3.99 2.48
CA LYS A 8 -1.53 -4.67 3.76
C LYS A 8 -0.97 -3.83 4.92
N ILE A 9 0.12 -3.10 4.69
CA ILE A 9 0.69 -2.19 5.68
C ILE A 9 -0.29 -1.05 5.99
N ILE A 10 -0.95 -0.46 4.98
CA ILE A 10 -2.00 0.53 5.19
C ILE A 10 -3.13 -0.02 6.05
N GLU A 11 -3.61 -1.24 5.80
CA GLU A 11 -4.65 -1.87 6.63
C GLU A 11 -4.21 -2.05 8.08
N ILE A 12 -2.99 -2.55 8.31
CA ILE A 12 -2.43 -2.68 9.67
C ILE A 12 -2.33 -1.30 10.33
N LEU A 13 -1.88 -0.27 9.63
CA LEU A 13 -1.80 1.09 10.18
C LEU A 13 -3.18 1.66 10.51
N LYS A 14 -4.21 1.35 9.71
CA LYS A 14 -5.59 1.79 9.99
C LYS A 14 -6.12 1.19 11.29
N GLU A 15 -5.80 -0.07 11.57
CA GLU A 15 -6.18 -0.79 12.80
C GLU A 15 -5.36 -0.31 14.00
N THR A 16 -4.04 -0.24 13.85
CA THR A 16 -3.11 0.03 14.96
C THR A 16 -3.00 1.50 15.34
N GLU A 17 -3.31 2.42 14.43
CA GLU A 17 -3.27 3.86 14.67
C GLU A 17 -4.67 4.48 14.81
N ALA A 18 -5.70 3.66 15.06
CA ALA A 18 -7.09 4.08 15.17
C ALA A 18 -7.31 5.21 16.21
N ASP A 19 -6.55 5.20 17.31
CA ASP A 19 -6.61 6.20 18.38
C ASP A 19 -5.83 7.50 18.09
N THR A 20 -5.07 7.55 16.98
CA THR A 20 -4.34 8.76 16.54
C THR A 20 -5.10 9.58 15.49
N LYS A 21 -6.34 9.19 15.20
CA LYS A 21 -7.23 9.97 14.33
C LYS A 21 -7.47 11.33 14.98
N ASN A 22 -7.21 12.39 14.23
CA ASN A 22 -7.56 13.72 14.71
C ASN A 22 -9.10 13.88 14.77
N LEU A 23 -9.57 14.97 15.38
CA LEU A 23 -11.00 15.31 15.54
C LEU A 23 -11.83 15.31 14.22
N PHE A 24 -11.17 15.24 13.06
CA PHE A 24 -11.80 15.17 11.73
C PHE A 24 -11.69 13.79 11.07
N GLY A 25 -11.29 12.75 11.81
CA GLY A 25 -11.17 11.38 11.29
C GLY A 25 -10.02 11.17 10.30
N ARG A 26 -9.12 12.16 10.14
CA ARG A 26 -7.94 12.03 9.28
C ARG A 26 -6.80 11.41 10.07
N TYR A 27 -6.14 10.45 9.46
CA TYR A 27 -4.90 9.88 9.99
C TYR A 27 -3.82 10.96 9.95
N GLY A 28 -3.34 11.37 11.13
CA GLY A 28 -2.39 12.47 11.29
C GLY A 28 -0.92 12.04 11.21
N SER A 29 -0.62 10.74 11.40
CA SER A 29 0.74 10.25 11.51
C SER A 29 1.52 10.45 10.20
N GLN A 30 2.80 10.81 10.32
CA GLN A 30 3.69 10.92 9.17
C GLN A 30 3.80 9.57 8.45
N ARG A 31 3.84 8.48 9.23
CA ARG A 31 3.92 7.12 8.72
C ARG A 31 2.75 6.77 7.80
N MET A 32 1.51 7.05 8.20
CA MET A 32 0.36 6.81 7.33
C MET A 32 0.47 7.62 6.03
N LYS A 33 0.89 8.89 6.11
CA LYS A 33 1.07 9.74 4.92
C LYS A 33 2.12 9.19 3.97
N ASP A 34 3.26 8.74 4.49
CA ASP A 34 4.35 8.17 3.70
C ASP A 34 3.88 6.91 2.96
N TRP A 35 3.17 6.01 3.65
CA TRP A 35 2.65 4.80 3.02
C TRP A 35 1.54 5.09 2.01
N GLN A 36 0.70 6.09 2.25
CA GLN A 36 -0.30 6.54 1.27
C GLN A 36 0.36 7.12 0.01
N GLU A 37 1.47 7.83 0.16
CA GLU A 37 2.22 8.36 -0.97
C GLU A 37 2.87 7.24 -1.79
N ILE A 38 3.43 6.22 -1.13
CA ILE A 38 3.94 5.02 -1.82
C ILE A 38 2.83 4.38 -2.67
N ILE A 39 1.62 4.22 -2.13
CA ILE A 39 0.48 3.70 -2.89
C ILE A 39 0.16 4.60 -4.10
N ARG A 40 0.10 5.92 -3.92
CA ARG A 40 -0.12 6.85 -5.04
C ARG A 40 0.94 6.71 -6.12
N LEU A 41 2.21 6.50 -5.77
CA LEU A 41 3.28 6.31 -6.74
C LEU A 41 3.14 4.99 -7.52
N TYR A 42 2.62 3.94 -6.89
CA TYR A 42 2.28 2.69 -7.58
C TYR A 42 1.04 2.82 -8.49
N GLU A 43 0.05 3.61 -8.08
CA GLU A 43 -1.17 3.82 -8.85
C GLU A 43 -0.95 4.80 -10.01
N LYS A 44 0.00 5.72 -9.85
CA LYS A 44 0.45 6.61 -10.92
C LYS A 44 0.93 5.77 -12.10
N ASP A 45 0.41 6.11 -13.28
CA ASP A 45 0.72 5.44 -14.55
C ASP A 45 0.43 3.92 -14.52
N ASN A 46 -0.40 3.46 -13.58
CA ASN A 46 -0.77 2.06 -13.35
C ASN A 46 0.43 1.11 -13.15
N LEU A 47 1.51 1.57 -12.49
CA LEU A 47 2.72 0.77 -12.25
C LEU A 47 2.43 -0.55 -11.52
N TYR A 48 1.45 -0.56 -10.61
CA TYR A 48 1.02 -1.77 -9.89
C TYR A 48 0.59 -2.91 -10.82
N LEU A 49 0.06 -2.62 -12.02
CA LEU A 49 -0.35 -3.64 -13.00
C LEU A 49 0.87 -4.34 -13.60
N ALA A 50 1.94 -3.60 -13.89
CA ALA A 50 3.18 -4.18 -14.41
C ALA A 50 3.82 -5.13 -13.39
N GLU A 51 3.82 -4.74 -12.11
CA GLU A 51 4.31 -5.58 -11.03
C GLU A 51 3.44 -6.84 -10.83
N ALA A 52 2.11 -6.70 -10.87
CA ALA A 52 1.18 -7.83 -10.78
C ALA A 52 1.38 -8.82 -11.94
N ALA A 53 1.54 -8.32 -13.17
CA ALA A 53 1.83 -9.16 -14.33
C ALA A 53 3.17 -9.90 -14.18
N GLN A 54 4.22 -9.22 -13.70
CA GLN A 54 5.50 -9.86 -13.44
C GLN A 54 5.42 -10.94 -12.36
N MET A 55 4.64 -10.72 -11.30
CA MET A 55 4.37 -11.72 -10.27
C MET A 55 3.66 -12.95 -10.86
N LEU A 56 2.64 -12.75 -11.68
CA LEU A 56 1.91 -13.83 -12.35
C LEU A 56 2.83 -14.65 -13.24
N ILE A 57 3.64 -13.99 -14.08
CA ILE A 57 4.59 -14.67 -14.99
C ILE A 57 5.59 -15.52 -14.19
N ARG A 58 6.11 -14.99 -13.08
CA ARG A 58 7.01 -15.77 -12.20
C ARG A 58 6.30 -16.98 -11.62
N ASN A 59 5.09 -16.83 -11.11
CA ASN A 59 4.35 -17.95 -10.53
C ASN A 59 4.09 -19.04 -11.57
N VAL A 60 3.69 -18.68 -12.78
CA VAL A 60 3.46 -19.65 -13.87
C VAL A 60 4.74 -20.35 -14.33
N ASN A 61 5.88 -19.66 -14.35
CA ASN A 61 7.14 -20.23 -14.84
C ASN A 61 7.88 -21.10 -13.80
N TYR A 62 7.59 -20.92 -12.51
CA TYR A 62 8.29 -21.58 -11.42
C TYR A 62 7.38 -22.49 -10.56
N GLU A 63 6.12 -22.70 -10.99
CA GLU A 63 5.29 -23.87 -10.63
C GLU A 63 5.65 -25.09 -11.49
#